data_AF-A0A3A8YQ30-F1
#
_entry.id   AF-A0A3A8YQ30-F1
#
_cell.length_a   1.000
_cell.length_b   1.000
_cell.length_c   1.000
_cell.angle_alpha   90.00
_cell.angle_beta   90.00
_cell.angle_gamma   90.00
#
_symmetry.space_group_name_H-M   'P 1'
#
loop_
_entity.id
_entity.type
_entity.pdbx_description
1 polymer ?
#
loop_
_entity_poly.entity_id
_entity_poly.type
_entity_poly.pdbx_seq_one_letter_code
_entity_poly.pdbx_strand_id
1 'polypeptide(L)'
;MPGKHKNPTISFRVSDYERRAIEANIKMSGMLKKDYFIRSCIYNRVCVVGKKETIYPLVEELRKMREQMAALGEQFEAEGKIAVPEEKFADMQTDYLHMLRAIIRMLDGAKYLWEGDSGKEQE
;
A
#
# COMPACT_ATOMS: atom_id res chain seq x y z
N MET A 1 -2.04 -28.32 20.78
CA MET A 1 -2.73 -27.04 21.04
C MET A 1 -3.14 -26.46 19.68
N PRO A 2 -4.42 -26.18 19.45
CA PRO A 2 -4.91 -25.72 18.15
C PRO A 2 -4.37 -24.31 17.85
N GLY A 3 -3.67 -24.21 16.72
CA GLY A 3 -3.60 -23.06 15.81
C GLY A 3 -3.59 -21.66 16.39
N LYS A 4 -2.65 -21.32 17.29
CA LYS A 4 -2.37 -19.90 17.56
C LYS A 4 -1.68 -19.30 16.32
N HIS A 5 -2.48 -18.82 15.37
CA HIS A 5 -2.00 -18.09 14.20
C HIS A 5 -1.15 -16.92 14.70
N LYS A 6 0.17 -17.08 14.66
CA LYS A 6 1.10 -15.98 14.92
C LYS A 6 1.08 -15.10 13.67
N ASN A 7 0.98 -13.79 13.86
CA ASN A 7 1.17 -12.83 12.77
C ASN A 7 2.48 -13.16 12.03
N PRO A 8 2.51 -13.02 10.69
CA PRO A 8 3.69 -13.33 9.90
C PRO A 8 4.88 -12.46 10.31
N THR A 9 6.09 -13.02 10.20
CA THR A 9 7.33 -12.29 10.48
C THR A 9 7.85 -11.64 9.20
N ILE A 10 8.07 -10.32 9.23
CA ILE A 10 8.80 -9.60 8.18
C ILE A 10 10.25 -9.42 8.64
N SER A 11 11.21 -9.85 7.83
CA SER A 11 12.64 -9.77 8.16
C SER A 11 13.40 -8.91 7.14
N PHE A 12 14.35 -8.12 7.64
CA PHE A 12 15.18 -7.22 6.84
C PHE A 12 16.66 -7.55 7.10
N ARG A 13 17.50 -7.42 6.07
CA ARG A 13 18.95 -7.44 6.21
C ARG A 13 19.44 -6.00 6.26
N VAL A 14 20.13 -5.63 7.34
CA VAL A 14 20.64 -4.27 7.56
C VAL A 14 22.14 -4.33 7.82
N SER A 15 22.84 -3.33 7.31
CA SER A 15 24.23 -3.05 7.66
C SER A 15 24.36 -2.54 9.09
N ASP A 16 25.57 -2.52 9.62
CA ASP A 16 25.84 -2.01 10.97
C ASP A 16 25.47 -0.53 11.12
N TYR A 17 25.68 0.27 10.08
CA TYR A 17 25.31 1.69 10.08
C TYR A 17 23.79 1.85 10.17
N GLU A 18 23.05 1.19 9.29
CA GLU A 18 21.58 1.23 9.27
C GLU A 18 21.01 0.75 10.60
N ARG A 19 21.57 -0.32 11.17
CA ARG A 19 21.16 -0.83 12.49
C ARG A 19 21.31 0.24 13.57
N ARG A 20 22.46 0.91 13.66
CA ARG A 20 22.69 1.96 14.68
C ARG A 20 21.74 3.14 14.49
N ALA A 21 21.53 3.58 13.26
CA ALA A 21 20.59 4.66 12.94
C ALA A 21 19.16 4.31 13.36
N ILE A 22 18.71 3.09 13.04
CA ILE A 22 17.39 2.59 13.44
C ILE A 22 17.26 2.53 14.97
N GLU A 23 18.27 2.02 15.68
CA GLU A 23 18.26 1.93 17.15
C GLU A 23 18.21 3.33 17.81
N ALA A 24 18.93 4.31 17.27
CA ALA A 24 18.86 5.69 17.73
C ALA A 24 17.46 6.29 17.54
N ASN A 25 16.83 6.05 16.38
CA ASN A 25 15.48 6.54 16.10
C ASN A 25 14.42 5.86 16.97
N ILE A 26 14.53 4.55 17.22
CA ILE A 26 13.65 3.84 18.15
C ILE A 26 13.76 4.47 19.54
N LYS A 27 14.99 4.70 20.03
CA LYS A 27 15.24 5.32 21.32
C LYS A 27 14.64 6.72 21.41
N MET A 28 14.81 7.54 20.37
CA MET A 28 14.24 8.88 20.29
C MET A 28 12.70 8.87 20.24
N SER A 29 12.10 7.89 19.56
CA SER A 29 10.64 7.78 19.42
C SER A 29 9.89 7.43 20.71
N GLY A 30 10.57 6.84 21.70
CA GLY A 30 9.94 6.30 22.92
C GLY A 30 9.02 5.08 22.69
N MET A 31 8.98 4.53 21.48
CA MET A 31 8.13 3.39 21.13
C MET A 31 8.85 2.06 21.36
N LEU A 32 8.08 0.99 21.56
CA LEU A 32 8.63 -0.37 21.48
C LEU A 32 9.14 -0.62 20.06
N LYS A 33 10.24 -1.37 19.94
CA LYS A 33 10.88 -1.69 18.65
C LYS A 33 9.89 -2.22 17.60
N LYS A 34 8.97 -3.10 18.00
CA LYS A 34 7.92 -3.64 17.11
C LYS A 34 6.99 -2.53 16.58
N ASP A 35 6.57 -1.62 17.45
CA ASP A 35 5.57 -0.59 17.13
C ASP A 35 6.21 0.50 16.27
N TYR A 36 7.47 0.82 16.55
CA TYR A 36 8.27 1.71 15.70
C TYR A 36 8.37 1.18 14.27
N PHE A 37 8.72 -0.09 14.07
CA PHE A 37 8.81 -0.66 12.73
C PHE A 37 7.46 -0.69 12.01
N ILE A 38 6.41 -1.16 12.68
CA ILE A 38 5.06 -1.23 12.09
C ILE A 38 4.61 0.18 11.67
N ARG A 39 4.72 1.17 12.55
CA ARG A 39 4.31 2.55 12.26
C ARG A 39 5.16 3.20 11.19
N SER A 40 6.48 2.98 11.23
CA SER A 40 7.39 3.51 10.22
C SER A 40 7.07 2.94 8.84
N CYS A 41 6.77 1.64 8.73
CA CYS A 41 6.41 1.03 7.45
C CYS A 41 5.05 1.47 6.92
N ILE A 42 4.02 1.57 7.79
CA ILE A 42 2.67 1.93 7.36
C ILE A 42 2.56 3.43 7.04
N TYR A 43 3.14 4.29 7.88
CA TYR A 43 2.93 5.74 7.82
C TYR A 43 4.13 6.50 7.26
N ASN A 44 5.07 5.83 6.58
CA ASN A 44 6.21 6.50 5.95
C ASN A 44 5.76 7.54 4.93
N ARG A 45 6.37 8.73 4.90
CA ARG A 45 6.15 9.67 3.80
C ARG A 45 6.80 9.11 2.53
N VAL A 46 5.97 8.72 1.56
CA VAL A 46 6.45 8.25 0.26
C VAL A 46 6.84 9.46 -0.58
N CYS A 47 8.12 9.55 -0.93
CA CYS A 47 8.59 10.48 -1.95
C CYS A 47 8.60 9.74 -3.29
N VAL A 48 7.68 10.07 -4.18
CA VAL A 48 7.67 9.48 -5.52
C VAL A 48 8.69 10.24 -6.36
N VAL A 49 9.69 9.52 -6.87
CA VAL A 49 10.67 10.06 -7.81
C VAL A 49 10.53 9.22 -9.08
N GLY A 50 9.72 9.69 -10.01
CA GLY A 50 9.40 8.94 -11.22
C GLY A 50 9.11 9.85 -12.41
N LYS A 51 9.21 9.28 -13.60
CA LYS A 51 8.66 9.88 -14.82
C LYS A 51 7.23 9.36 -15.02
N LYS A 52 6.47 9.94 -15.96
CA LYS A 52 5.10 9.49 -16.26
C LYS A 52 5.06 7.98 -16.56
N GLU A 53 6.12 7.43 -17.15
CA GLU A 53 6.20 6.01 -17.49
C GLU A 53 6.21 5.09 -16.27
N THR A 54 6.73 5.56 -15.13
CA THR A 54 6.81 4.81 -13.87
C THR A 54 5.44 4.58 -13.23
N ILE A 55 4.41 5.34 -13.65
CA ILE A 55 3.04 5.24 -13.15
C ILE A 55 2.24 4.16 -13.91
N TYR A 56 2.59 3.83 -15.16
CA TYR A 56 1.81 2.87 -15.97
C TYR A 56 1.66 1.47 -15.33
N PRO A 57 2.68 0.86 -14.69
CA PRO A 57 2.49 -0.42 -14.01
C PRO A 57 1.41 -0.36 -12.91
N LEU A 58 1.25 0.78 -12.24
CA LEU A 58 0.21 0.97 -11.23
C LEU A 58 -1.19 1.08 -11.86
N VAL A 59 -1.29 1.69 -13.05
CA VAL A 59 -2.54 1.73 -13.82
C VAL A 59 -2.97 0.33 -14.25
N GLU A 60 -2.02 -0.51 -14.66
CA GLU A 60 -2.31 -1.91 -15.01
C GLU A 60 -2.77 -2.74 -13.81
N GLU A 61 -2.17 -2.57 -12.64
CA GLU A 61 -2.65 -3.24 -11.41
C GLU A 61 -4.06 -2.77 -11.01
N LEU A 62 -4.36 -1.47 -11.13
CA LEU A 62 -5.73 -0.95 -10.94
C LEU A 62 -6.72 -1.53 -11.95
N ARG A 63 -6.29 -1.72 -13.19
CA ARG A 63 -7.12 -2.32 -14.23
C ARG A 63 -7.47 -3.76 -13.88
N LYS A 64 -6.49 -4.57 -13.45
CA LYS A 64 -6.73 -5.95 -12.99
C LYS A 64 -7.71 -5.98 -11.82
N MET A 65 -7.55 -5.09 -10.84
CA MET A 65 -8.47 -4.98 -9.71
C MET A 65 -9.90 -4.68 -10.17
N ARG A 66 -10.07 -3.73 -11.10
CA ARG A 66 -11.37 -3.40 -11.69
C ARG A 66 -12.00 -4.60 -12.40
N GLU A 67 -11.22 -5.31 -13.21
CA GLU A 67 -11.70 -6.50 -13.94
C GLU A 67 -12.14 -7.62 -12.98
N GLN A 68 -11.37 -7.85 -11.90
CA GLN A 68 -11.76 -8.80 -10.85
C GLN A 68 -13.06 -8.40 -10.14
N MET A 69 -13.23 -7.12 -9.80
CA MET A 69 -14.45 -6.63 -9.15
C MET A 69 -15.66 -6.71 -10.09
N ALA A 70 -15.49 -6.42 -11.38
CA ALA A 70 -16.55 -6.53 -12.38
C ALA A 70 -17.01 -7.99 -12.54
N ALA A 71 -16.08 -8.94 -12.65
CA ALA A 71 -16.41 -10.36 -12.75
C ALA A 71 -17.17 -10.88 -11.52
N LEU A 72 -16.82 -10.42 -10.31
CA LEU A 72 -17.57 -10.74 -9.09
C LEU A 72 -18.98 -10.16 -9.10
N GLY A 73 -19.16 -8.94 -9.65
CA GLY A 73 -20.46 -8.31 -9.84
C GLY A 73 -21.35 -9.10 -10.80
N GLU A 74 -20.81 -9.49 -11.95
CA GLU A 74 -21.54 -10.31 -12.94
C GLU A 74 -21.96 -11.67 -12.36
N GLN A 75 -21.09 -12.33 -11.59
CA GLN A 75 -21.44 -13.57 -10.87
C GLN A 75 -22.59 -13.36 -9.89
N PHE A 76 -22.56 -12.25 -9.14
CA PHE A 76 -23.63 -11.92 -8.21
C PHE A 76 -24.96 -11.64 -8.94
N GLU A 77 -24.94 -10.95 -10.07
CA GLU A 77 -26.15 -10.69 -10.87
C GLU A 77 -26.71 -11.97 -11.51
N ALA A 78 -25.85 -12.87 -11.99
CA ALA A 78 -26.27 -14.09 -12.66
C ALA A 78 -26.79 -15.17 -11.69
N GLU A 79 -26.12 -15.38 -10.55
CA GLU A 79 -26.39 -16.49 -9.63
C GLU A 79 -27.03 -16.04 -8.31
N GLY A 80 -27.15 -14.73 -8.08
CA GLY A 80 -27.64 -14.14 -6.82
C GLY A 80 -26.73 -14.39 -5.62
N LYS A 81 -25.56 -15.01 -5.83
CA LYS A 81 -24.60 -15.43 -4.80
C LYS A 81 -23.19 -15.34 -5.35
N ILE A 82 -22.27 -14.91 -4.50
CA ILE A 82 -20.83 -14.96 -4.78
C ILE A 82 -20.32 -16.30 -4.25
N ALA A 83 -19.67 -17.10 -5.10
CA ALA A 83 -19.11 -18.40 -4.71
C ALA A 83 -17.86 -18.31 -3.80
N VAL A 84 -17.46 -17.09 -3.42
CA VAL A 84 -16.29 -16.81 -2.58
C VAL A 84 -16.68 -16.89 -1.10
N PRO A 85 -15.94 -17.66 -0.27
CA PRO A 85 -16.13 -17.67 1.17
C PRO A 85 -16.08 -16.26 1.78
N GLU A 86 -16.94 -15.98 2.75
CA GLU A 86 -17.07 -14.65 3.38
C GLU A 86 -15.73 -14.13 3.95
N GLU A 87 -14.93 -15.00 4.58
CA GLU A 87 -13.59 -14.64 5.09
C GLU A 87 -12.67 -14.15 3.96
N LYS A 88 -12.65 -14.87 2.82
CA LYS A 88 -11.84 -14.47 1.66
C LYS A 88 -12.33 -13.17 1.05
N PHE A 89 -13.64 -12.93 1.07
CA PHE A 89 -14.20 -11.67 0.59
C PHE A 89 -13.80 -10.50 1.49
N ALA A 90 -13.82 -10.68 2.82
CA ALA A 90 -13.35 -9.68 3.78
C ALA A 90 -11.84 -9.39 3.65
N ASP A 91 -11.03 -10.42 3.42
CA ASP A 91 -9.60 -10.27 3.14
C ASP A 91 -9.38 -9.45 1.84
N MET A 92 -10.10 -9.80 0.77
CA MET A 92 -10.04 -9.06 -0.50
C MET A 92 -10.44 -7.58 -0.34
N GLN A 93 -11.52 -7.29 0.39
CA GLN A 93 -11.91 -5.91 0.69
C GLN A 93 -10.79 -5.14 1.41
N THR A 94 -10.16 -5.80 2.39
CA THR A 94 -9.08 -5.21 3.18
C THR A 94 -7.86 -4.93 2.31
N ASP A 95 -7.45 -5.89 1.47
CA ASP A 95 -6.32 -5.76 0.55
C ASP A 95 -6.55 -4.65 -0.48
N TYR A 96 -7.73 -4.58 -1.10
CA TYR A 96 -8.07 -3.53 -2.06
C TYR A 96 -8.09 -2.15 -1.39
N LEU A 97 -8.62 -2.04 -0.17
CA LEU A 97 -8.62 -0.79 0.58
C LEU A 97 -7.19 -0.33 0.92
N HIS A 98 -6.30 -1.24 1.30
CA HIS A 98 -4.90 -0.93 1.53
C HIS A 98 -4.17 -0.51 0.25
N MET A 99 -4.44 -1.18 -0.87
CA MET A 99 -3.90 -0.84 -2.18
C MET A 99 -4.34 0.56 -2.63
N LEU A 100 -5.64 0.85 -2.56
CA LEU A 100 -6.19 2.16 -2.92
C LEU A 100 -5.59 3.28 -2.05
N ARG A 101 -5.46 3.07 -0.73
CA ARG A 101 -4.78 4.02 0.16
C ARG A 101 -3.32 4.23 -0.23
N ALA A 102 -2.60 3.16 -0.60
CA ALA A 102 -1.21 3.28 -1.05
C ALA A 102 -1.10 4.08 -2.35
N ILE A 103 -2.03 3.87 -3.30
CA ILE A 103 -2.09 4.60 -4.56
C ILE A 103 -2.38 6.08 -4.34
N ILE A 104 -3.35 6.42 -3.48
CA ILE A 104 -3.64 7.83 -3.14
C ILE A 104 -2.39 8.52 -2.60
N ARG A 105 -1.68 7.89 -1.66
CA ARG A 105 -0.44 8.44 -1.09
C ARG A 105 0.68 8.59 -2.12
N MET A 106 0.76 7.65 -3.07
CA MET A 106 1.68 7.74 -4.19
C MET A 106 1.33 8.94 -5.07
N LEU A 107 0.06 9.08 -5.48
CA LEU A 107 -0.41 10.20 -6.29
C LEU A 107 -0.20 11.55 -5.59
N ASP A 108 -0.47 11.65 -4.29
CA ASP A 108 -0.17 12.85 -3.49
C ASP A 108 1.34 13.16 -3.50
N GLY A 109 2.19 12.13 -3.40
CA GLY A 109 3.65 12.28 -3.49
C GLY A 109 4.13 12.66 -4.90
N ALA A 110 3.39 12.27 -5.94
CA ALA A 110 3.68 12.54 -7.36
C ALA A 110 3.04 13.83 -7.90
N LYS A 111 2.27 14.53 -7.05
CA LYS A 111 1.51 15.75 -7.38
C LYS A 111 2.32 16.83 -8.11
N TYR A 112 3.61 16.93 -7.81
CA TYR A 112 4.54 17.84 -8.49
C TYR A 112 4.69 17.59 -10.00
N LEU A 113 4.33 16.40 -10.51
CA LEU A 113 4.42 16.04 -11.93
C LEU A 113 3.33 16.69 -12.80
N TRP A 114 2.21 17.14 -12.21
CA TRP A 114 1.09 17.73 -12.95
C TRP A 114 0.63 19.07 -12.40
N GLU A 115 0.96 19.42 -11.16
CA GLU A 115 0.62 20.74 -10.60
C GLU A 115 1.61 21.85 -10.95
N GLY A 116 2.77 21.51 -11.54
CA GLY A 116 3.77 22.49 -12.00
C GLY A 116 3.51 23.09 -13.39
N ASP A 117 2.60 22.51 -14.18
CA ASP A 117 2.31 22.98 -15.56
C ASP A 117 1.22 24.06 -15.61
N SER A 118 0.42 24.25 -14.55
CA SER A 118 -0.65 25.26 -14.51
C SER A 118 -0.17 26.69 -14.23
N GLY A 119 1.14 26.91 -14.06
CA GLY A 119 1.73 28.21 -13.71
C GLY A 119 2.69 28.80 -14.75
N LYS A 120 2.85 28.19 -15.94
CA LYS A 120 3.85 28.62 -16.95
C LYS A 120 3.27 29.25 -18.22
N GLU A 121 1.99 29.63 -18.23
CA GLU A 121 1.38 30.35 -19.37
C GLU A 121 1.41 31.88 -19.26
N GLN A 122 2.18 32.45 -18.33
CA GLN A 122 2.35 33.91 -18.22
C GLN A 122 3.81 34.27 -17.94
N GLU A 123 4.66 34.20 -18.96
CA GLU A 123 5.84 35.06 -19.08
C GLU A 123 6.20 35.28 -20.55
#